data_AF-A0A7C5NK55-F1
#
_entry.id   AF-A0A7C5NK55-F1
#
_cell.length_a   1.000
_cell.length_b   1.000
_cell.length_c   1.000
_cell.angle_alpha   90.00
_cell.angle_beta   90.00
_cell.angle_gamma   90.00
#
_symmetry.space_group_name_H-M   'P 1'
#
loop_
_entity.id
_entity.type
_entity.pdbx_description
1 polymer ?
#
loop_
_entity_poly.entity_id
_entity_poly.type
_entity_poly.pdbx_seq_one_letter_code
_entity_poly.pdbx_strand_id
1 'polypeptide(L)'
;EESETYINEELEIIAIKEKDLAVLNTILFYAKNNSAVDVLLQIDDILPSYISHISDRLGHYNIKAFKNNDEKSPNEDTIYMQNIFSDRLEIMNVLLSPIKLEKDILVHKFAQLIYWGTMNKSYAYPVDWSKYFNGYYKNRSIEAIGRYLSFFNDTNKLQENFILQKEIKLEEETTKTQKIKTLVKKSEFLDNEVLQSAYLLGMLSSALMNWQYGVSSNSSYAKWLNNSGAITKDSLDRIWKKSEETIRKLNSTSGKGNATVNQIKELVIETIPKALLYSGIVKSSFVSLAFAMGGSDYTKHIKEEKNQEENR
;
A
#
# COMPACT_ATOMS: atom_id res chain seq x y z
N GLU A 1 62.14 4.87 -14.02
CA GLU A 1 61.33 5.92 -14.66
C GLU A 1 60.17 6.22 -13.72
N GLU A 2 60.37 7.23 -12.86
CA GLU A 2 59.37 7.70 -11.90
C GLU A 2 58.37 8.57 -12.67
N SER A 3 57.09 8.19 -12.70
CA SER A 3 56.04 9.08 -13.18
C SER A 3 55.65 10.02 -12.04
N GLU A 4 56.23 11.22 -12.03
CA GLU A 4 55.73 12.32 -11.21
C GLU A 4 54.33 12.68 -11.71
N THR A 5 53.30 12.16 -11.03
CA THR A 5 51.95 12.72 -11.09
C THR A 5 52.01 14.12 -10.48
N TYR A 6 52.24 15.13 -11.32
CA TYR A 6 52.03 16.52 -10.95
C TYR A 6 50.54 16.73 -10.70
N ILE A 7 50.17 16.81 -9.43
CA ILE A 7 48.88 17.35 -9.01
C ILE A 7 48.90 18.82 -9.41
N ASN A 8 47.94 19.24 -10.24
CA ASN A 8 47.84 20.62 -10.67
C ASN A 8 47.51 21.51 -9.45
N GLU A 9 48.44 22.39 -9.07
CA GLU A 9 48.30 23.29 -7.92
C GLU A 9 47.05 24.17 -8.00
N GLU A 10 46.59 24.55 -9.20
CA GLU A 10 45.33 25.30 -9.35
C GLU A 10 44.11 24.46 -8.98
N LEU A 11 44.10 23.18 -9.36
CA LEU A 11 43.02 22.26 -8.96
C LEU A 11 43.02 22.02 -7.45
N GLU A 12 44.19 21.97 -6.82
CA GLU A 12 44.33 21.78 -5.37
C GLU A 12 43.91 23.03 -4.59
N ILE A 13 44.26 24.22 -5.07
CA ILE A 13 43.80 25.51 -4.52
C ILE A 13 42.28 25.67 -4.66
N ILE A 14 41.72 25.29 -5.82
CA ILE A 14 40.26 25.29 -6.02
C ILE A 14 39.61 24.28 -5.08
N ALA A 15 40.09 23.04 -5.00
CA ALA A 15 39.55 22.03 -4.10
C ALA A 15 39.58 22.46 -2.62
N ILE A 16 40.64 23.14 -2.17
CA ILE A 16 40.72 23.68 -0.80
C ILE A 16 39.72 24.82 -0.58
N LYS A 17 39.51 25.69 -1.57
CA LYS A 17 38.54 26.80 -1.50
C LYS A 17 37.10 26.30 -1.55
N GLU A 18 36.87 25.18 -2.24
CA GLU A 18 35.55 24.58 -2.45
C GLU A 18 35.25 23.44 -1.48
N LYS A 19 36.18 23.09 -0.57
CA LYS A 19 36.03 21.94 0.34
C LYS A 19 34.78 22.00 1.22
N ASP A 20 34.34 23.22 1.55
CA ASP A 20 33.18 23.51 2.38
C ASP A 20 31.95 23.89 1.53
N LEU A 21 32.09 23.95 0.20
CA LEU A 21 30.98 24.15 -0.71
C LEU A 21 30.21 22.84 -0.88
N ALA A 22 28.90 23.00 -1.00
CA ALA A 22 28.00 21.94 -1.34
C ALA A 22 28.34 21.46 -2.77
N VAL A 23 29.09 20.35 -2.90
CA VAL A 23 29.42 19.76 -4.20
C VAL A 23 28.14 19.22 -4.82
N LEU A 24 27.62 19.96 -5.79
CA LEU A 24 26.47 19.58 -6.60
C LEU A 24 26.95 18.62 -7.69
N ASN A 25 26.39 17.41 -7.70
CA ASN A 25 26.70 16.41 -8.70
C ASN A 25 25.55 16.28 -9.69
N THR A 26 25.92 16.07 -10.95
CA THR A 26 25.00 15.55 -11.95
C THR A 26 25.18 14.03 -12.03
N ILE A 27 24.09 13.28 -11.86
CA ILE A 27 24.05 11.85 -12.15
C ILE A 27 23.48 11.63 -13.54
N LEU A 28 24.28 11.02 -14.42
CA LEU A 28 23.91 10.67 -15.78
C LEU A 28 23.69 9.17 -15.91
N PHE A 29 22.49 8.79 -16.33
CA PHE A 29 22.18 7.44 -16.80
C PHE A 29 22.19 7.46 -18.32
N TYR A 30 23.08 6.70 -18.94
CA TYR A 30 23.21 6.64 -20.39
C TYR A 30 23.35 5.19 -20.87
N ALA A 31 22.95 4.98 -22.12
CA ALA A 31 23.28 3.77 -22.86
C ALA A 31 24.31 4.13 -23.93
N LYS A 32 25.40 3.37 -23.98
CA LYS A 32 26.41 3.50 -25.04
C LYS A 32 26.23 2.36 -26.03
N ASN A 33 26.09 2.71 -27.30
CA ASN A 33 26.13 1.78 -28.42
C ASN A 33 27.31 2.18 -29.34
N ASN A 34 27.58 1.39 -30.40
CA ASN A 34 28.80 1.57 -31.21
C ASN A 34 28.89 2.91 -31.95
N SER A 35 27.77 3.65 -32.06
CA SER A 35 27.67 4.87 -32.87
C SER A 35 27.19 6.10 -32.10
N ALA A 36 26.67 5.94 -30.88
CA ALA A 36 26.12 7.04 -30.09
C ALA A 36 26.20 6.79 -28.57
N VAL A 37 26.00 7.88 -27.83
CA VAL A 37 25.74 7.86 -26.39
C VAL A 37 24.36 8.46 -26.19
N ASP A 38 23.41 7.62 -25.82
CA ASP A 38 22.03 8.03 -25.57
C ASP A 38 21.86 8.32 -24.08
N VAL A 39 21.70 9.59 -23.71
CA VAL A 39 21.41 10.00 -22.33
C VAL A 39 19.94 9.69 -22.04
N LEU A 40 19.70 8.81 -21.07
CA LEU A 40 18.36 8.32 -20.72
C LEU A 40 17.73 9.10 -19.57
N LEU A 41 18.55 9.53 -18.61
CA LEU A 41 18.13 10.36 -17.49
C LEU A 41 19.33 11.18 -16.99
N GLN A 42 19.10 12.46 -16.76
CA GLN A 42 20.03 13.38 -16.11
C GLN A 42 19.35 13.91 -14.85
N ILE A 43 20.03 13.83 -13.72
CA ILE A 43 19.59 14.45 -12.48
C ILE A 43 20.70 15.37 -11.99
N ASP A 44 20.43 16.66 -12.07
CA ASP A 44 21.37 17.72 -11.67
C ASP A 44 21.23 18.05 -10.18
N ASP A 45 22.21 18.79 -9.69
CA ASP A 45 22.21 19.42 -8.36
C ASP A 45 22.01 18.46 -7.18
N ILE A 46 22.59 17.25 -7.28
CA ILE A 46 22.51 16.26 -6.21
C ILE A 46 23.70 16.40 -5.25
N LEU A 47 23.38 16.62 -3.98
CA LEU A 47 24.36 16.52 -2.90
C LEU A 47 24.61 15.05 -2.52
N PRO A 48 25.87 14.62 -2.35
CA PRO A 48 26.17 13.27 -1.87
C PRO A 48 25.49 12.94 -0.53
N SER A 49 25.41 13.93 0.36
CA SER A 49 24.70 13.82 1.63
C SER A 49 23.20 13.55 1.45
N TYR A 50 22.58 14.02 0.38
CA TYR A 50 21.19 13.73 0.06
C TYR A 50 21.00 12.27 -0.38
N ILE A 51 21.94 11.71 -1.14
CA ILE A 51 21.94 10.29 -1.53
C ILE A 51 22.01 9.42 -0.26
N SER A 52 22.92 9.73 0.66
CA SER A 52 23.03 9.04 1.95
C SER A 52 21.74 9.16 2.77
N HIS A 53 21.16 10.37 2.85
CA HIS A 53 19.89 10.59 3.54
C HIS A 53 18.76 9.71 2.98
N ILE A 54 18.62 9.63 1.66
CA ILE A 54 17.61 8.78 1.01
C ILE A 54 17.89 7.30 1.30
N SER A 55 19.15 6.87 1.22
CA SER A 55 19.56 5.50 1.55
C SER A 55 19.23 5.12 2.99
N ASP A 56 19.54 5.99 3.95
CA ASP A 56 19.23 5.78 5.37
C ASP A 56 17.73 5.71 5.62
N ARG A 57 16.94 6.55 4.94
CA ARG A 57 15.47 6.52 5.05
C ARG A 57 14.87 5.27 4.43
N LEU A 58 15.38 4.80 3.30
CA LEU A 58 15.00 3.50 2.74
C LEU A 58 15.29 2.37 3.74
N GLY A 59 16.48 2.36 4.35
CA GLY A 59 16.86 1.41 5.39
C GLY A 59 15.94 1.46 6.62
N HIS A 60 15.63 2.66 7.12
CA HIS A 60 14.76 2.88 8.28
C HIS A 60 13.37 2.25 8.10
N TYR A 61 12.79 2.36 6.91
CA TYR A 61 11.49 1.77 6.57
C TYR A 61 11.59 0.33 6.05
N ASN A 62 12.77 -0.28 6.07
CA ASN A 62 13.06 -1.60 5.50
C ASN A 62 12.60 -1.73 4.04
N ILE A 63 12.92 -0.71 3.24
CA ILE A 63 12.65 -0.61 1.81
C ILE A 63 13.98 -0.72 1.06
N LYS A 64 14.02 -1.49 -0.02
CA LYS A 64 15.12 -1.48 -0.99
C LYS A 64 14.65 -0.93 -2.33
N ALA A 65 15.50 -0.22 -3.06
CA ALA A 65 15.12 0.27 -4.40
C ALA A 65 14.89 -0.91 -5.38
N PHE A 66 15.85 -1.84 -5.40
CA PHE A 66 15.89 -2.97 -6.33
C PHE A 66 16.11 -4.29 -5.59
N LYS A 67 15.51 -5.37 -6.11
CA LYS A 67 15.81 -6.72 -5.63
C LYS A 67 17.10 -7.21 -6.28
N ASN A 68 18.04 -7.71 -5.48
CA ASN A 68 19.21 -8.37 -6.00
C ASN A 68 18.85 -9.82 -6.40
N ASN A 69 19.26 -10.25 -7.59
CA ASN A 69 18.98 -11.60 -8.07
C ASN A 69 19.79 -12.66 -7.30
N ASP A 70 20.92 -12.26 -6.70
CA ASP A 70 21.85 -13.17 -6.00
C ASP A 70 21.57 -13.29 -4.49
N GLU A 71 20.54 -12.61 -3.97
CA GLU A 71 20.14 -12.74 -2.55
C GLU A 71 19.56 -14.13 -2.28
N LYS A 72 20.36 -15.00 -1.66
CA LYS A 72 20.03 -16.40 -1.34
C LYS A 72 18.83 -16.56 -0.40
N SER A 73 18.46 -15.53 0.35
CA SER A 73 17.23 -15.50 1.15
C SER A 73 16.80 -14.04 1.31
N PRO A 74 15.78 -13.58 0.57
CA PRO A 74 15.23 -12.25 0.78
C PRO A 74 14.67 -12.20 2.21
N ASN A 75 15.01 -11.16 2.97
CA ASN A 75 14.31 -10.86 4.21
C ASN A 75 12.82 -10.69 3.85
N GLU A 76 11.96 -11.58 4.36
CA GLU A 76 10.54 -11.61 4.01
C GLU A 76 9.81 -10.29 4.30
N ASP A 77 10.35 -9.49 5.22
CA ASP A 77 9.76 -8.22 5.63
C ASP A 77 10.22 -7.03 4.78
N THR A 78 11.30 -7.19 3.99
CA THR A 78 11.80 -6.13 3.10
C THR A 78 10.87 -5.95 1.90
N ILE A 79 10.48 -4.70 1.65
CA ILE A 79 9.68 -4.32 0.48
C ILE A 79 10.55 -3.57 -0.53
N TYR A 80 10.12 -3.54 -1.80
CA TYR A 80 10.97 -3.05 -2.89
C TYR A 80 10.29 -1.94 -3.71
N MET A 81 10.99 -0.86 -4.03
CA MET A 81 10.43 0.24 -4.85
C MET A 81 10.01 -0.24 -6.24
N GLN A 82 10.73 -1.20 -6.82
CA GLN A 82 10.34 -1.85 -8.09
C GLN A 82 8.99 -2.57 -8.07
N ASN A 83 8.34 -2.75 -6.91
CA ASN A 83 6.98 -3.26 -6.87
C ASN A 83 5.95 -2.16 -7.18
N ILE A 84 6.26 -0.89 -6.89
CA ILE A 84 5.38 0.27 -7.14
C ILE A 84 5.83 1.12 -8.34
N PHE A 85 6.95 0.78 -8.97
CA PHE A 85 7.48 1.39 -10.19
C PHE A 85 7.89 0.33 -11.20
N SER A 86 7.53 0.50 -12.47
CA SER A 86 7.90 -0.43 -13.53
C SER A 86 9.28 -0.16 -14.14
N ASP A 87 9.77 1.07 -14.02
CA ASP A 87 11.04 1.51 -14.59
C ASP A 87 12.05 1.86 -13.49
N ARG A 88 13.28 1.38 -13.66
CA ARG A 88 14.40 1.67 -12.76
C ARG A 88 14.81 3.14 -12.83
N LEU A 89 14.73 3.77 -14.00
CA LEU A 89 15.05 5.19 -14.14
C LEU A 89 13.99 6.06 -13.44
N GLU A 90 12.71 5.69 -13.52
CA GLU A 90 11.64 6.35 -12.76
C GLU A 90 11.93 6.29 -11.24
N ILE A 91 12.39 5.13 -10.73
CA ILE A 91 12.77 4.98 -9.31
C ILE A 91 13.92 5.94 -8.96
N MET A 92 14.99 5.96 -9.76
CA MET A 92 16.14 6.84 -9.49
C MET A 92 15.75 8.31 -9.55
N ASN A 93 14.92 8.68 -10.53
CA ASN A 93 14.41 10.04 -10.68
C ASN A 93 13.61 10.44 -9.44
N VAL A 94 12.62 9.65 -9.03
CA VAL A 94 11.81 9.95 -7.82
C VAL A 94 12.67 10.04 -6.57
N LEU A 95 13.64 9.13 -6.39
CA LEU A 95 14.47 9.08 -5.20
C LEU A 95 15.43 10.28 -5.09
N LEU A 96 16.06 10.68 -6.19
CA LEU A 96 17.19 11.60 -6.15
C LEU A 96 16.88 13.00 -6.67
N SER A 97 15.88 13.15 -7.55
CA SER A 97 15.52 14.45 -8.11
C SER A 97 14.54 15.22 -7.20
N PRO A 98 14.35 16.54 -7.43
CA PRO A 98 13.38 17.34 -6.68
C PRO A 98 11.91 17.04 -7.08
N ILE A 99 11.66 16.08 -7.97
CA ILE A 99 10.32 15.72 -8.40
C ILE A 99 9.49 15.24 -7.21
N LYS A 100 8.25 15.73 -7.17
CA LYS A 100 7.24 15.35 -6.18
C LYS A 100 6.08 14.64 -6.84
N LEU A 101 5.67 13.52 -6.26
CA LEU A 101 4.55 12.72 -6.71
C LEU A 101 3.22 13.33 -6.25
N GLU A 102 2.22 13.25 -7.12
CA GLU A 102 0.83 13.54 -6.75
C GLU A 102 0.24 12.38 -5.94
N LYS A 103 -0.64 12.72 -4.98
CA LYS A 103 -1.39 11.75 -4.17
C LYS A 103 -2.09 10.70 -5.03
N ASP A 104 -2.73 11.14 -6.11
CA ASP A 104 -3.48 10.26 -7.01
C ASP A 104 -2.60 9.23 -7.72
N ILE A 105 -1.39 9.62 -8.11
CA ILE A 105 -0.41 8.74 -8.75
C ILE A 105 0.07 7.69 -7.74
N LEU A 106 0.38 8.10 -6.50
CA LEU A 106 0.83 7.18 -5.47
C LEU A 106 -0.27 6.20 -5.06
N VAL A 107 -1.51 6.67 -4.86
CA VAL A 107 -2.66 5.82 -4.55
C VAL A 107 -2.96 4.85 -5.70
N HIS A 108 -2.79 5.27 -6.95
CA HIS A 108 -2.86 4.37 -8.10
C HIS A 108 -1.81 3.26 -8.01
N LYS A 109 -0.54 3.60 -7.74
CA LYS A 109 0.54 2.61 -7.58
C LYS A 109 0.26 1.64 -6.41
N PHE A 110 -0.29 2.11 -5.30
CA PHE A 110 -0.72 1.24 -4.18
C PHE A 110 -1.87 0.30 -4.55
N ALA A 111 -2.86 0.78 -5.29
CA ALA A 111 -3.95 -0.07 -5.76
C ALA A 111 -3.45 -1.16 -6.73
N GLN A 112 -2.52 -0.82 -7.63
CA GLN A 112 -1.87 -1.81 -8.49
C GLN A 112 -1.02 -2.81 -7.69
N LEU A 113 -0.31 -2.34 -6.65
CA LEU A 113 0.44 -3.22 -5.74
C LEU A 113 -0.48 -4.23 -5.03
N ILE A 114 -1.61 -3.76 -4.49
CA ILE A 114 -2.62 -4.65 -3.87
C ILE A 114 -3.11 -5.67 -4.89
N TYR A 115 -3.51 -5.19 -6.08
CA TYR A 115 -4.18 -6.03 -7.03
C TYR A 115 -3.25 -7.02 -7.74
N TRP A 116 -2.07 -6.58 -8.19
CA TRP A 116 -1.16 -7.35 -9.02
C TRP A 116 0.12 -7.80 -8.31
N GLY A 117 0.43 -7.26 -7.13
CA GLY A 117 1.68 -7.51 -6.41
C GLY A 117 2.89 -6.75 -6.96
N THR A 118 2.80 -6.24 -8.18
CA THR A 118 3.82 -5.40 -8.81
C THR A 118 3.22 -4.57 -9.95
N MET A 119 3.84 -3.43 -10.25
CA MET A 119 3.59 -2.66 -11.48
C MET A 119 4.14 -3.33 -12.73
N ASN A 120 5.10 -4.25 -12.59
CA ASN A 120 5.64 -4.99 -13.73
C ASN A 120 4.69 -6.12 -14.14
N LYS A 121 3.95 -5.90 -15.22
CA LYS A 121 2.95 -6.84 -15.75
C LYS A 121 3.48 -8.24 -16.02
N SER A 122 4.78 -8.39 -16.29
CA SER A 122 5.40 -9.70 -16.57
C SER A 122 5.43 -10.62 -15.34
N TYR A 123 5.38 -10.03 -14.14
CA TYR A 123 5.41 -10.75 -12.86
C TYR A 123 4.13 -10.52 -12.03
N ALA A 124 3.13 -9.85 -12.63
CA ALA A 124 1.88 -9.52 -11.99
C ALA A 124 0.99 -10.75 -11.82
N TYR A 125 0.40 -10.92 -10.64
CA TYR A 125 -0.60 -11.93 -10.39
C TYR A 125 -1.77 -11.35 -9.58
N PRO A 126 -3.02 -11.67 -9.96
CA PRO A 126 -4.19 -11.05 -9.37
C PRO A 126 -4.32 -11.38 -7.89
N VAL A 127 -4.93 -10.47 -7.14
CA VAL A 127 -5.17 -10.65 -5.71
C VAL A 127 -6.20 -11.75 -5.49
N ASP A 128 -5.89 -12.61 -4.52
CA ASP A 128 -6.89 -13.45 -3.87
C ASP A 128 -7.28 -12.72 -2.59
N TRP A 129 -8.47 -12.11 -2.58
CA TRP A 129 -8.95 -11.30 -1.46
C TRP A 129 -9.01 -12.11 -0.16
N SER A 130 -9.30 -13.42 -0.24
CA SER A 130 -9.30 -14.29 0.94
C SER A 130 -7.90 -14.48 1.50
N LYS A 131 -6.88 -14.67 0.64
CA LYS A 131 -5.48 -14.72 1.07
C LYS A 131 -5.00 -13.36 1.59
N TYR A 132 -5.42 -12.27 0.93
CA TYR A 132 -5.07 -10.91 1.33
C TYR A 132 -5.56 -10.57 2.74
N PHE A 133 -6.84 -10.81 3.04
CA PHE A 133 -7.41 -10.53 4.37
C PHE A 133 -6.87 -11.43 5.48
N ASN A 134 -6.28 -12.58 5.13
CA ASN A 134 -5.62 -13.49 6.07
C ASN A 134 -4.09 -13.29 6.15
N GLY A 135 -3.56 -12.17 5.65
CA GLY A 135 -2.15 -11.79 5.85
C GLY A 135 -1.14 -12.57 5.01
N TYR A 136 -1.57 -13.35 4.01
CA TYR A 136 -0.66 -14.12 3.15
C TYR A 136 0.29 -13.22 2.34
N TYR A 137 -0.17 -12.04 1.91
CA TYR A 137 0.59 -11.12 1.08
C TYR A 137 1.27 -10.01 1.90
N LYS A 138 2.30 -10.34 2.67
CA LYS A 138 3.03 -9.39 3.54
C LYS A 138 3.54 -8.14 2.80
N ASN A 139 4.06 -8.31 1.59
CA ASN A 139 4.71 -7.25 0.80
C ASN A 139 3.76 -6.29 0.08
N ARG A 140 2.44 -6.55 0.12
CA ARG A 140 1.40 -5.66 -0.44
C ARG A 140 0.27 -5.39 0.55
N SER A 141 0.51 -5.64 1.84
CA SER A 141 -0.43 -5.34 2.92
C SER A 141 -0.57 -3.83 3.13
N ILE A 142 -1.58 -3.44 3.91
CA ILE A 142 -1.74 -2.03 4.33
C ILE A 142 -0.55 -1.53 5.13
N GLU A 143 0.10 -2.40 5.90
CA GLU A 143 1.33 -2.07 6.62
C GLU A 143 2.50 -1.78 5.66
N ALA A 144 2.68 -2.59 4.63
CA ALA A 144 3.68 -2.33 3.60
C ALA A 144 3.42 -1.00 2.87
N ILE A 145 2.16 -0.71 2.56
CA ILE A 145 1.75 0.57 1.98
C ILE A 145 2.03 1.73 2.94
N GLY A 146 1.75 1.55 4.23
CA GLY A 146 2.09 2.51 5.28
C GLY A 146 3.56 2.86 5.29
N ARG A 147 4.44 1.85 5.19
CA ARG A 147 5.90 2.07 5.11
C ARG A 147 6.32 2.88 3.88
N TYR A 148 5.78 2.58 2.69
CA TYR A 148 6.04 3.40 1.50
C TYR A 148 5.56 4.84 1.69
N LEU A 149 4.35 5.04 2.20
CA LEU A 149 3.78 6.37 2.40
C LEU A 149 4.58 7.20 3.40
N SER A 150 4.96 6.61 4.54
CA SER A 150 5.82 7.25 5.53
C SER A 150 7.17 7.63 4.93
N PHE A 151 7.80 6.75 4.14
CA PHE A 151 9.02 7.08 3.42
C PHE A 151 8.84 8.31 2.52
N PHE A 152 7.79 8.34 1.69
CA PHE A 152 7.57 9.46 0.77
C PHE A 152 7.24 10.77 1.48
N ASN A 153 6.46 10.73 2.57
CA ASN A 153 6.18 11.90 3.40
C ASN A 153 7.47 12.45 4.05
N ASP A 154 8.25 11.57 4.70
CA ASP A 154 9.47 11.94 5.44
C ASP A 154 10.58 12.49 4.53
N THR A 155 10.64 12.01 3.29
CA THR A 155 11.63 12.45 2.29
C THR A 155 11.12 13.61 1.43
N ASN A 156 9.95 14.17 1.74
CA ASN A 156 9.32 15.29 1.03
C ASN A 156 9.13 15.03 -0.47
N LYS A 157 8.80 13.78 -0.82
CA LYS A 157 8.61 13.31 -2.20
C LYS A 157 7.16 13.36 -2.67
N LEU A 158 6.27 13.92 -1.86
CA LEU A 158 4.87 14.16 -2.21
C LEU A 158 4.62 15.66 -2.35
N GLN A 159 3.75 16.01 -3.30
CA GLN A 159 3.29 17.38 -3.45
C GLN A 159 2.49 17.83 -2.22
N GLU A 160 1.65 16.92 -1.72
CA GLU A 160 0.86 17.08 -0.50
C GLU A 160 1.00 15.81 0.33
N ASN A 161 1.43 15.97 1.58
CA ASN A 161 1.53 14.85 2.52
C ASN A 161 0.13 14.37 2.91
N PHE A 162 -0.04 13.07 3.02
CA PHE A 162 -1.28 12.47 3.53
C PHE A 162 -0.97 11.21 4.31
N ILE A 163 -1.92 10.80 5.15
CA ILE A 163 -1.86 9.55 5.91
C ILE A 163 -3.12 8.72 5.62
N LEU A 164 -2.99 7.39 5.66
CA LEU A 164 -4.15 6.51 5.50
C LEU A 164 -5.02 6.49 6.75
N GLN A 165 -4.39 6.37 7.92
CA GLN A 165 -5.06 6.30 9.20
C GLN A 165 -4.11 6.84 10.27
N LYS A 166 -4.62 7.67 11.19
CA LYS A 166 -3.86 8.10 12.37
C LYS A 166 -3.57 6.90 13.27
N GLU A 167 -2.57 7.01 14.15
CA GLU A 167 -2.37 6.00 15.19
C GLU A 167 -3.60 5.94 16.11
N ILE A 168 -4.15 4.74 16.33
CA ILE A 168 -5.40 4.55 17.08
C ILE A 168 -5.15 3.62 18.26
N LYS A 169 -5.38 4.14 19.46
CA LYS A 169 -5.65 3.33 20.65
C LYS A 169 -7.15 3.01 20.67
N LEU A 170 -7.50 1.74 20.49
CA LEU A 170 -8.89 1.24 20.53
C LEU A 170 -9.28 0.70 21.91
N GLU A 171 -8.39 0.85 22.90
CA GLU A 171 -8.53 0.31 24.26
C GLU A 171 -9.71 0.92 25.02
N GLU A 172 -10.08 2.15 24.70
CA GLU A 172 -11.20 2.88 25.34
C GLU A 172 -12.58 2.44 24.80
N GLU A 173 -12.63 1.68 23.69
CA GLU A 173 -13.87 1.39 22.99
C GLU A 173 -14.49 0.06 23.42
N THR A 174 -15.65 0.15 24.07
CA THR A 174 -16.33 -1.00 24.69
C THR A 174 -17.00 -1.95 23.69
N THR A 175 -17.48 -1.44 22.55
CA THR A 175 -18.21 -2.24 21.55
C THR A 175 -17.49 -2.28 20.20
N LYS A 176 -17.66 -3.37 19.44
CA LYS A 176 -17.12 -3.47 18.07
C LYS A 176 -17.65 -2.37 17.16
N THR A 177 -18.93 -2.02 17.29
CA THR A 177 -19.53 -0.91 16.54
C THR A 177 -18.83 0.42 16.82
N GLN A 178 -18.51 0.73 18.08
CA GLN A 178 -17.73 1.93 18.44
C GLN A 178 -16.33 1.87 17.83
N LYS A 179 -15.62 0.73 17.96
CA LYS A 179 -14.30 0.54 17.33
C LYS A 179 -14.33 0.85 15.84
N ILE A 180 -15.29 0.29 15.11
CA ILE A 180 -15.43 0.52 13.66
C ILE A 180 -15.71 1.99 13.36
N LYS A 181 -16.63 2.64 14.09
CA LYS A 181 -16.93 4.07 13.92
C LYS A 181 -15.69 4.93 14.21
N THR A 182 -14.88 4.58 15.20
CA THR A 182 -13.62 5.28 15.52
C THR A 182 -12.57 5.08 14.42
N LEU A 183 -12.42 3.87 13.88
CA LEU A 183 -11.51 3.58 12.76
C LEU A 183 -11.85 4.43 11.53
N VAL A 184 -13.14 4.53 11.18
CA VAL A 184 -13.61 5.34 10.05
C VAL A 184 -13.36 6.83 10.29
N LYS A 185 -13.75 7.35 11.47
CA LYS A 185 -13.60 8.78 11.81
C LYS A 185 -12.14 9.25 11.88
N LYS A 186 -11.21 8.38 12.28
CA LYS A 186 -9.78 8.73 12.42
C LYS A 186 -8.98 8.56 11.14
N SER A 187 -9.61 8.13 10.04
CA SER A 187 -8.96 8.05 8.73
C SER A 187 -9.17 9.34 7.95
N GLU A 188 -8.08 10.04 7.62
CA GLU A 188 -8.10 11.18 6.70
C GLU A 188 -8.34 10.76 5.25
N PHE A 189 -8.11 9.46 4.95
CA PHE A 189 -8.32 8.90 3.62
C PHE A 189 -9.78 8.58 3.32
N LEU A 190 -10.60 8.24 4.34
CA LEU A 190 -12.02 7.91 4.19
C LEU A 190 -12.91 9.16 4.21
N ASP A 191 -12.58 10.11 3.33
CA ASP A 191 -13.13 11.48 3.31
C ASP A 191 -14.53 11.61 2.70
N ASN A 192 -15.06 10.54 2.10
CA ASN A 192 -16.38 10.53 1.46
C ASN A 192 -17.11 9.20 1.64
N GLU A 193 -18.43 9.25 1.44
CA GLU A 193 -19.35 8.12 1.66
C GLU A 193 -19.04 6.90 0.77
N VAL A 194 -18.46 7.09 -0.43
CA VAL A 194 -18.05 5.98 -1.30
C VAL A 194 -16.87 5.22 -0.70
N LEU A 195 -15.85 5.94 -0.20
CA LEU A 195 -14.69 5.32 0.43
C LEU A 195 -15.04 4.68 1.77
N GLN A 196 -15.89 5.33 2.57
CA GLN A 196 -16.40 4.76 3.81
C GLN A 196 -17.20 3.47 3.55
N SER A 197 -18.07 3.47 2.53
CA SER A 197 -18.82 2.27 2.14
C SER A 197 -17.91 1.16 1.62
N ALA A 198 -16.90 1.49 0.82
CA ALA A 198 -15.92 0.52 0.33
C ALA A 198 -15.14 -0.12 1.48
N TYR A 199 -14.68 0.69 2.44
CA TYR A 199 -14.03 0.23 3.66
C TYR A 199 -14.92 -0.73 4.46
N LEU A 200 -16.16 -0.33 4.76
CA LEU A 200 -17.09 -1.17 5.52
C LEU A 200 -17.46 -2.46 4.78
N LEU A 201 -17.60 -2.42 3.45
CA LEU A 201 -17.82 -3.62 2.63
C LEU A 201 -16.59 -4.54 2.60
N GLY A 202 -15.37 -4.01 2.63
CA GLY A 202 -14.15 -4.78 2.79
C GLY A 202 -14.12 -5.51 4.13
N MET A 203 -14.47 -4.79 5.20
CA MET A 203 -14.58 -5.33 6.55
C MET A 203 -15.66 -6.44 6.63
N LEU A 204 -16.85 -6.18 6.08
CA LEU A 204 -17.93 -7.15 6.01
C LEU A 204 -17.52 -8.39 5.21
N SER A 205 -16.85 -8.19 4.07
CA SER A 205 -16.37 -9.29 3.23
C SER A 205 -15.40 -10.20 3.98
N SER A 206 -14.45 -9.62 4.71
CA SER A 206 -13.52 -10.37 5.56
C SER A 206 -14.26 -11.15 6.67
N ALA A 207 -15.23 -10.52 7.34
CA ALA A 207 -16.05 -11.17 8.36
C ALA A 207 -16.89 -12.33 7.80
N LEU A 208 -17.49 -12.16 6.62
CA LEU A 208 -18.29 -13.18 5.96
C LEU A 208 -17.47 -14.39 5.53
N MET A 209 -16.27 -14.17 4.97
CA MET A 209 -15.37 -15.27 4.64
C MET A 209 -15.03 -16.07 5.88
N ASN A 210 -14.62 -15.40 6.97
CA ASN A 210 -14.29 -16.06 8.23
C ASN A 210 -15.49 -16.86 8.79
N TRP A 211 -16.70 -16.28 8.78
CA TRP A 211 -17.89 -16.99 9.24
C TRP A 211 -18.22 -18.21 8.35
N GLN A 212 -18.18 -18.06 7.03
CA GLN A 212 -18.48 -19.16 6.10
C GLN A 212 -17.45 -20.29 6.20
N TYR A 213 -16.17 -19.97 6.37
CA TYR A 213 -15.12 -20.95 6.65
C TYR A 213 -15.38 -21.69 7.96
N GLY A 214 -15.82 -20.99 9.01
CA GLY A 214 -16.19 -21.62 10.29
C GLY A 214 -17.38 -22.59 10.20
N VAL A 215 -18.33 -22.34 9.29
CA VAL A 215 -19.53 -23.18 9.09
C VAL A 215 -19.27 -24.37 8.16
N SER A 216 -18.46 -24.19 7.12
CA SER A 216 -18.40 -25.17 6.01
C SER A 216 -16.98 -25.51 5.51
N SER A 217 -15.94 -25.06 6.23
CA SER A 217 -14.51 -25.26 5.90
C SER A 217 -14.10 -24.80 4.49
N ASN A 218 -14.96 -24.06 3.81
CA ASN A 218 -14.76 -23.51 2.47
C ASN A 218 -15.61 -22.23 2.36
N SER A 219 -15.22 -21.29 1.51
CA SER A 219 -15.98 -20.06 1.28
C SER A 219 -16.30 -19.87 -0.20
N SER A 220 -17.56 -20.12 -0.57
CA SER A 220 -18.05 -19.78 -1.91
C SER A 220 -18.08 -18.28 -2.15
N TYR A 221 -18.25 -17.48 -1.08
CA TYR A 221 -18.14 -16.03 -1.14
C TYR A 221 -16.71 -15.58 -1.45
N ALA A 222 -15.69 -16.19 -0.82
CA ALA A 222 -14.29 -15.95 -1.14
C ALA A 222 -13.98 -16.21 -2.62
N LYS A 223 -14.38 -17.39 -3.13
CA LYS A 223 -14.20 -17.74 -4.56
C LYS A 223 -14.86 -16.73 -5.48
N TRP A 224 -16.07 -16.29 -5.14
CA TRP A 224 -16.77 -15.26 -5.91
C TRP A 224 -16.07 -13.90 -5.87
N LEU A 225 -15.60 -13.46 -4.69
CA LEU A 225 -14.94 -12.16 -4.55
C LEU A 225 -13.58 -12.14 -5.25
N ASN A 226 -12.85 -13.26 -5.22
CA ASN A 226 -11.59 -13.40 -5.95
C ASN A 226 -11.79 -13.21 -7.47
N ASN A 227 -12.95 -13.61 -8.00
CA ASN A 227 -13.30 -13.40 -9.41
C ASN A 227 -13.79 -11.97 -9.72
N SER A 228 -14.03 -11.11 -8.70
CA SER A 228 -14.43 -9.72 -8.91
C SER A 228 -13.27 -8.81 -9.30
N GLY A 229 -12.03 -9.24 -9.06
CA GLY A 229 -10.83 -8.46 -9.41
C GLY A 229 -10.68 -7.18 -8.59
N ALA A 230 -10.31 -6.08 -9.25
CA ALA A 230 -10.19 -4.76 -8.63
C ALA A 230 -11.57 -4.19 -8.25
N ILE A 231 -11.66 -3.56 -7.08
CA ILE A 231 -12.92 -3.04 -6.54
C ILE A 231 -13.12 -1.60 -6.99
N THR A 232 -14.24 -1.38 -7.67
CA THR A 232 -14.67 -0.08 -8.20
C THR A 232 -15.95 0.38 -7.51
N LYS A 233 -16.34 1.64 -7.70
CA LYS A 233 -17.61 2.18 -7.20
C LYS A 233 -18.80 1.33 -7.69
N ASP A 234 -18.81 0.97 -8.97
CA ASP A 234 -19.89 0.18 -9.58
C ASP A 234 -19.97 -1.24 -9.01
N SER A 235 -18.84 -1.79 -8.56
CA SER A 235 -18.80 -3.12 -7.95
C SER A 235 -19.38 -3.15 -6.52
N LEU A 236 -19.51 -2.01 -5.84
CA LEU A 236 -19.95 -1.95 -4.43
C LEU A 236 -21.38 -2.48 -4.25
N ASP A 237 -22.32 -2.11 -5.13
CA ASP A 237 -23.70 -2.63 -5.09
C ASP A 237 -23.74 -4.15 -5.28
N ARG A 238 -22.94 -4.66 -6.23
CA ARG A 238 -22.83 -6.09 -6.49
C ARG A 238 -22.26 -6.85 -5.28
N ILE A 239 -21.24 -6.30 -4.62
CA ILE A 239 -20.64 -6.87 -3.40
C ILE A 239 -21.63 -6.83 -2.25
N TRP A 240 -22.36 -5.73 -2.09
CA TRP A 240 -23.40 -5.59 -1.08
C TRP A 240 -24.50 -6.66 -1.24
N LYS A 241 -25.09 -6.76 -2.43
CA LYS A 241 -26.13 -7.77 -2.73
C LYS A 241 -25.63 -9.19 -2.51
N LYS A 242 -24.38 -9.49 -2.89
CA LYS A 242 -23.78 -10.81 -2.65
C LYS A 242 -23.54 -11.09 -1.16
N SER A 243 -23.16 -10.06 -0.41
CA SER A 243 -23.00 -10.14 1.04
C SER A 243 -24.34 -10.48 1.71
N GLU A 244 -25.42 -9.79 1.35
CA GLU A 244 -26.76 -10.07 1.88
C GLU A 244 -27.25 -11.49 1.55
N GLU A 245 -27.06 -11.93 0.30
CA GLU A 245 -27.39 -13.29 -0.13
C GLU A 245 -26.65 -14.33 0.72
N THR A 246 -25.36 -14.08 0.98
CA THR A 246 -24.49 -14.98 1.76
C THR A 246 -24.91 -15.02 3.22
N ILE A 247 -25.20 -13.86 3.83
CA ILE A 247 -25.71 -13.78 5.21
C ILE A 247 -26.99 -14.58 5.37
N ARG A 248 -27.94 -14.44 4.43
CA ARG A 248 -29.20 -15.19 4.47
C ARG A 248 -28.95 -16.70 4.42
N LYS A 249 -28.11 -17.17 3.50
CA LYS A 249 -27.76 -18.60 3.37
C LYS A 249 -27.06 -19.14 4.62
N LEU A 250 -26.13 -18.37 5.18
CA LEU A 250 -25.41 -18.74 6.40
C LEU A 250 -26.38 -18.85 7.58
N ASN A 251 -27.24 -17.86 7.80
CA ASN A 251 -28.27 -17.91 8.85
C ASN A 251 -29.14 -19.17 8.74
N SER A 252 -29.58 -19.53 7.53
CA SER A 252 -30.37 -20.75 7.30
C SER A 252 -29.59 -22.04 7.58
N THR A 253 -28.27 -22.02 7.39
CA THR A 253 -27.41 -23.21 7.53
C THR A 253 -26.92 -23.40 8.97
N SER A 254 -26.52 -22.31 9.65
CA SER A 254 -25.98 -22.35 11.02
C SER A 254 -27.07 -22.33 12.09
N GLY A 255 -28.31 -21.96 11.75
CA GLY A 255 -29.43 -21.80 12.70
C GLY A 255 -29.26 -20.65 13.70
N LYS A 256 -28.11 -19.97 13.70
CA LYS A 256 -27.76 -18.81 14.54
C LYS A 256 -27.04 -17.77 13.71
N GLY A 257 -27.40 -16.50 13.91
CA GLY A 257 -26.71 -15.38 13.27
C GLY A 257 -25.34 -15.10 13.88
N ASN A 258 -24.53 -14.32 13.17
CA ASN A 258 -23.22 -13.86 13.64
C ASN A 258 -23.32 -12.39 14.06
N ALA A 259 -23.16 -12.12 15.36
CA ALA A 259 -23.30 -10.78 15.94
C ALA A 259 -22.33 -9.77 15.30
N THR A 260 -21.08 -10.17 15.05
CA THR A 260 -20.07 -9.29 14.44
C THR A 260 -20.46 -8.93 13.01
N VAL A 261 -20.91 -9.91 12.23
CA VAL A 261 -21.38 -9.68 10.86
C VAL A 261 -22.59 -8.75 10.84
N ASN A 262 -23.55 -8.93 11.75
CA ASN A 262 -24.73 -8.08 11.83
C ASN A 262 -24.37 -6.64 12.23
N GLN A 263 -23.46 -6.44 13.19
CA GLN A 263 -22.97 -5.11 13.58
C GLN A 263 -22.30 -4.37 12.42
N ILE A 264 -21.44 -5.06 11.65
CA ILE A 264 -20.82 -4.46 10.46
C ILE A 264 -21.89 -4.18 9.40
N LYS A 265 -22.83 -5.11 9.19
CA LYS A 265 -23.93 -4.97 8.22
C LYS A 265 -24.76 -3.71 8.50
N GLU A 266 -25.11 -3.44 9.74
CA GLU A 266 -25.87 -2.24 10.13
C GLU A 266 -25.15 -0.95 9.71
N LEU A 267 -23.82 -0.87 9.91
CA LEU A 267 -23.03 0.28 9.47
C LEU A 267 -22.96 0.41 7.94
N VAL A 268 -22.92 -0.72 7.23
CA VAL A 268 -22.96 -0.71 5.75
C VAL A 268 -24.31 -0.18 5.27
N ILE A 269 -25.43 -0.56 5.90
CA ILE A 269 -26.77 -0.06 5.54
C ILE A 269 -26.86 1.47 5.69
N GLU A 270 -26.20 2.04 6.69
CA GLU A 270 -26.17 3.50 6.91
C GLU A 270 -25.43 4.28 5.80
N THR A 271 -24.45 3.64 5.14
CA THR A 271 -23.50 4.30 4.23
C THR A 271 -23.72 3.95 2.76
N ILE A 272 -24.09 2.70 2.45
CA ILE A 272 -24.19 2.23 1.07
C ILE A 272 -25.18 3.02 0.20
N PRO A 273 -26.38 3.44 0.66
CA PRO A 273 -27.29 4.21 -0.18
C PRO A 273 -26.69 5.57 -0.57
N LYS A 274 -25.95 6.18 0.35
CA LYS A 274 -25.27 7.46 0.11
C LYS A 274 -24.15 7.32 -0.90
N ALA A 275 -23.38 6.23 -0.84
CA ALA A 275 -22.35 5.94 -1.83
C ALA A 275 -22.91 5.72 -3.24
N LEU A 276 -24.06 5.04 -3.36
CA LEU A 276 -24.72 4.81 -4.65
C LEU A 276 -25.34 6.08 -5.24
N LEU A 277 -25.83 6.98 -4.39
CA LEU A 277 -26.37 8.29 -4.81
C LEU A 277 -25.28 9.37 -4.98
N TYR A 278 -24.04 9.09 -4.60
CA TYR A 278 -22.95 10.05 -4.68
C TYR A 278 -22.67 10.45 -6.13
N SER A 279 -22.78 11.73 -6.46
CA SER A 279 -22.60 12.24 -7.83
C SER A 279 -21.14 12.52 -8.20
N GLY A 280 -20.25 12.62 -7.22
CA GLY A 280 -18.84 12.89 -7.47
C GLY A 280 -18.08 11.70 -8.09
N ILE A 281 -16.99 12.04 -8.78
CA ILE A 281 -16.07 11.06 -9.38
C ILE A 281 -15.11 10.58 -8.30
N VAL A 282 -15.13 9.27 -8.02
CA VAL A 282 -14.17 8.63 -7.11
C VAL A 282 -13.37 7.62 -7.91
N LYS A 283 -12.05 7.83 -7.99
CA LYS A 283 -11.15 6.97 -8.76
C LYS A 283 -11.15 5.56 -8.18
N SER A 284 -11.17 4.55 -9.05
CA SER A 284 -11.22 3.14 -8.64
C SER A 284 -10.04 2.71 -7.77
N SER A 285 -8.87 3.33 -7.94
CA SER A 285 -7.70 3.10 -7.08
C SER A 285 -7.98 3.43 -5.61
N PHE A 286 -8.70 4.52 -5.34
CA PHE A 286 -9.07 4.91 -3.99
C PHE A 286 -10.08 3.95 -3.39
N VAL A 287 -11.08 3.53 -4.19
CA VAL A 287 -12.10 2.56 -3.75
C VAL A 287 -11.45 1.21 -3.41
N SER A 288 -10.55 0.71 -4.26
CA SER A 288 -9.82 -0.54 -4.02
C SER A 288 -8.94 -0.47 -2.77
N LEU A 289 -8.24 0.66 -2.55
CA LEU A 289 -7.42 0.84 -1.35
C LEU A 289 -8.29 0.89 -0.08
N ALA A 290 -9.39 1.65 -0.09
CA ALA A 290 -10.33 1.71 1.04
C ALA A 290 -10.91 0.33 1.37
N PHE A 291 -11.32 -0.44 0.36
CA PHE A 291 -11.81 -1.81 0.54
C PHE A 291 -10.75 -2.73 1.17
N ALA A 292 -9.51 -2.65 0.69
CA ALA A 292 -8.39 -3.41 1.24
C ALA A 292 -8.09 -3.02 2.69
N MET A 293 -8.18 -1.74 3.02
CA MET A 293 -8.02 -1.23 4.40
C MET A 293 -9.05 -1.85 5.34
N GLY A 294 -10.34 -1.80 4.99
CA GLY A 294 -11.39 -2.30 5.88
C GLY A 294 -11.33 -3.80 6.13
N GLY A 295 -10.99 -4.59 5.11
CA GLY A 295 -10.83 -6.03 5.29
C GLY A 295 -9.59 -6.42 6.10
N SER A 296 -8.52 -5.63 6.04
CA SER A 296 -7.33 -5.76 6.88
C SER A 296 -7.63 -5.40 8.34
N ASP A 297 -8.32 -4.28 8.55
CA ASP A 297 -8.68 -3.80 9.89
C ASP A 297 -9.65 -4.74 10.61
N TYR A 298 -10.52 -5.45 9.88
CA TYR A 298 -11.30 -6.55 10.47
C TYR A 298 -10.40 -7.54 11.20
N THR A 299 -9.41 -8.09 10.48
CA THR A 299 -8.53 -9.13 11.00
C THR A 299 -7.67 -8.62 12.15
N LYS A 300 -7.24 -7.35 12.09
CA LYS A 300 -6.35 -6.75 13.08
C LYS A 300 -7.05 -6.26 14.35
N HIS A 301 -8.29 -5.76 14.25
CA HIS A 301 -8.93 -5.01 15.33
C HIS A 301 -10.30 -5.53 15.77
N ILE A 302 -10.99 -6.30 14.93
CA ILE A 302 -12.40 -6.68 15.14
C ILE A 302 -12.59 -8.18 15.33
N LYS A 303 -11.78 -8.99 14.63
CA LYS A 303 -11.76 -10.44 14.78
C LYS A 303 -11.37 -10.78 16.21
N GLU A 304 -12.17 -11.63 16.85
CA GLU A 304 -11.81 -12.17 18.16
C GLU A 304 -10.62 -13.11 17.98
N GLU A 305 -9.54 -12.89 18.74
CA GLU A 305 -8.53 -13.91 18.92
C GLU A 305 -9.19 -15.06 19.67
N LYS A 306 -9.18 -16.27 19.07
CA LYS A 306 -9.43 -17.45 19.87
C LYS A 306 -8.27 -17.56 20.85
N ASN A 307 -8.51 -17.34 22.14
CA ASN A 307 -7.56 -17.68 23.19
C ASN A 307 -7.01 -19.08 22.91
N GLN A 308 -5.70 -19.19 22.72
CA GLN A 308 -4.97 -20.45 22.77
C GLN A 308 -4.89 -20.93 24.22
N GLU A 309 -6.04 -21.20 24.83
CA GLU A 309 -6.18 -21.90 26.12
C GLU A 309 -6.91 -23.23 25.94
N GLU A 310 -6.54 -23.99 24.90
CA GLU A 310 -6.85 -25.42 24.82
C GLU A 310 -5.64 -26.11 24.18
N ASN A 311 -4.57 -26.26 24.96
CA ASN A 311 -3.51 -27.29 24.91
C ASN A 311 -2.26 -26.77 25.64
N ARG A 312 -2.32 -26.80 26.97
CA ARG A 312 -1.14 -27.02 27.83
C ARG A 312 -1.43 -28.23 28.70
#